data_AF-A0A8G1J273-F1
#
_entry.id   AF-A0A8G1J273-F1
#
_cell.length_a   1.000
_cell.length_b   1.000
_cell.length_c   1.000
_cell.angle_alpha   90.00
_cell.angle_beta   90.00
_cell.angle_gamma   90.00
#
_symmetry.space_group_name_H-M   'P 1'
#
loop_
_entity.id
_entity.type
_entity.pdbx_description
1 polymer ?
#
loop_
_entity_poly.entity_id
_entity_poly.type
_entity_poly.pdbx_seq_one_letter_code
_entity_poly.pdbx_strand_id
1 'polypeptide(L)'
;MQPESTPLHRIAAQFDLHADNPELTVPGAAIEGLPDRPIGLRELQDRLTGPTARDDAADTWTDPVWTYLVDRARKQPLWVTISAALALPGLRNATKRVTWIAPPWAERADIEASALAGFAAGIAQISTVRAHVCRRLCHQGYIAARAYSRELVRYTKSLVSAEFASRPPQPQVGHVDLVLADAIREEIITVDEADLIGTTRLDGQRLGDYATAHGLTRPAADHRRRAAERRLVAWLRPMGGTVERRTCSLDALPGQ
;
A
#
# COMPACT_ATOMS: atom_id res chain seq x y z
N MET A 1 -24.26 7.75 -10.78
CA MET A 1 -23.11 6.86 -10.50
C MET A 1 -23.63 5.44 -10.61
N GLN A 2 -23.42 4.77 -11.74
CA GLN A 2 -23.80 3.36 -11.89
C GLN A 2 -23.05 2.58 -10.79
N PRO A 3 -23.70 1.68 -10.02
CA PRO A 3 -22.96 0.86 -9.07
C PRO A 3 -21.89 0.13 -9.87
N GLU A 4 -20.61 0.32 -9.51
CA GLU A 4 -19.53 -0.36 -10.22
C GLU A 4 -19.83 -1.85 -10.24
N SER A 5 -20.10 -2.37 -11.44
CA SER A 5 -20.48 -3.76 -11.62
C SER A 5 -19.31 -4.61 -11.15
N THR A 6 -19.44 -5.20 -9.96
CA THR A 6 -18.37 -6.01 -9.36
C THR A 6 -18.07 -7.23 -10.25
N PRO A 7 -16.86 -7.81 -10.20
CA PRO A 7 -16.50 -8.93 -11.07
C PRO A 7 -17.46 -10.12 -11.01
N LEU A 8 -17.96 -10.49 -9.82
CA LEU A 8 -18.96 -11.56 -9.71
C LEU A 8 -20.30 -11.18 -10.35
N HIS A 9 -20.68 -9.89 -10.36
CA HIS A 9 -21.87 -9.42 -11.05
C HIS A 9 -21.72 -9.54 -12.58
N ARG A 10 -20.54 -9.19 -13.12
CA ARG A 10 -20.25 -9.32 -14.57
C ARG A 10 -20.30 -10.77 -15.03
N ILE A 11 -19.78 -11.70 -14.23
CA ILE A 11 -19.85 -13.14 -14.54
C ILE A 11 -21.30 -13.63 -14.55
N ALA A 12 -22.15 -13.17 -13.62
CA ALA A 12 -23.57 -13.51 -13.62
C ALA A 12 -24.26 -12.99 -14.89
N ALA A 13 -24.07 -11.71 -15.23
CA ALA A 13 -24.64 -11.12 -16.43
C ALA A 13 -24.17 -11.82 -17.72
N GLN A 14 -22.88 -12.20 -17.78
CA GLN A 14 -22.35 -12.96 -18.91
C GLN A 14 -22.99 -14.35 -19.04
N PHE A 15 -23.25 -15.02 -17.92
CA PHE A 15 -23.94 -16.31 -17.93
C PHE A 15 -25.35 -16.20 -18.48
N ASP A 16 -26.09 -15.15 -18.10
CA ASP A 16 -27.46 -14.93 -18.58
C ASP A 16 -27.54 -14.79 -20.11
N LEU A 17 -26.49 -14.28 -20.76
CA LEU A 17 -26.40 -14.23 -22.23
C LEU A 17 -26.29 -15.61 -22.89
N HIS A 18 -25.80 -16.62 -22.16
CA HIS A 18 -25.55 -17.98 -22.67
C HIS A 18 -26.51 -19.02 -22.09
N ALA A 19 -27.27 -18.68 -21.05
CA ALA A 19 -28.04 -19.61 -20.25
C ALA A 19 -29.07 -20.41 -21.06
N ASP A 20 -29.59 -19.82 -22.14
CA ASP A 20 -30.60 -20.39 -23.03
C ASP A 20 -30.03 -20.88 -24.37
N ASN A 21 -28.70 -20.95 -24.52
CA ASN A 21 -28.06 -21.46 -25.73
C ASN A 21 -28.23 -23.00 -25.81
N PRO A 22 -28.91 -23.53 -26.86
CA PRO A 22 -29.19 -24.96 -26.99
C PRO A 22 -27.95 -25.81 -27.29
N GLU A 23 -26.84 -25.21 -27.73
CA GLU A 23 -25.58 -25.92 -27.99
C GLU A 23 -24.76 -26.14 -26.70
N LEU A 24 -25.02 -25.36 -25.66
CA LEU A 24 -24.30 -25.43 -24.40
C LEU A 24 -25.03 -26.36 -23.43
N THR A 25 -24.69 -27.64 -23.49
CA THR A 25 -25.36 -28.69 -22.71
C THR A 25 -24.40 -29.61 -21.96
N VAL A 26 -24.91 -30.18 -20.86
CA VAL A 26 -24.28 -31.28 -20.12
C VAL A 26 -24.98 -32.59 -20.50
N PRO A 27 -24.24 -33.68 -20.80
CA PRO A 27 -24.82 -34.96 -21.16
C PRO A 27 -25.41 -35.65 -19.92
N GLY A 28 -26.70 -35.39 -19.61
CA GLY A 28 -27.39 -35.98 -18.45
C GLY A 28 -27.40 -37.50 -18.47
N ALA A 29 -27.58 -38.10 -19.66
CA ALA A 29 -27.50 -39.55 -19.90
C ALA A 29 -26.21 -40.22 -19.38
N ALA A 30 -25.10 -39.48 -19.34
CA ALA A 30 -23.80 -40.01 -18.92
C ALA A 30 -23.56 -39.86 -17.40
N ILE A 31 -24.48 -39.24 -16.66
CA ILE A 31 -24.32 -38.92 -15.24
C ILE A 31 -25.49 -39.51 -14.46
N GLU A 32 -25.20 -40.48 -13.61
CA GLU A 32 -26.19 -41.09 -12.73
C GLU A 32 -26.88 -40.03 -11.85
N GLY A 33 -28.21 -40.12 -11.72
CA GLY A 33 -29.02 -39.15 -10.97
C GLY A 33 -29.51 -37.94 -11.79
N LEU A 34 -29.08 -37.81 -13.06
CA LEU A 34 -29.59 -36.81 -13.98
C LEU A 34 -30.58 -37.41 -15.00
N PRO A 35 -31.50 -36.59 -15.58
CA PRO A 35 -32.35 -37.02 -16.67
C PRO A 35 -31.55 -37.59 -17.85
N ASP A 36 -32.07 -38.65 -18.47
CA ASP A 36 -31.49 -39.30 -19.66
C ASP A 36 -31.69 -38.47 -20.94
N ARG A 37 -31.20 -37.21 -20.92
CA ARG A 37 -31.22 -36.25 -22.02
C ARG A 37 -30.15 -35.16 -21.81
N PRO A 38 -29.80 -34.39 -22.84
CA PRO A 38 -29.00 -33.17 -22.66
C PRO A 38 -29.70 -32.18 -21.71
N ILE A 39 -28.91 -31.56 -20.83
CA ILE A 39 -29.36 -30.57 -19.85
C ILE A 39 -28.75 -29.21 -20.21
N GLY A 40 -29.60 -28.20 -20.41
CA GLY A 40 -29.18 -26.83 -20.70
C GLY A 40 -28.61 -26.11 -19.47
N LEU A 41 -27.88 -25.02 -19.69
CA LEU A 41 -27.21 -24.29 -18.62
C LEU A 41 -28.16 -23.73 -17.56
N ARG A 42 -29.32 -23.18 -17.95
CA ARG A 42 -30.32 -22.66 -17.00
C ARG A 42 -30.88 -23.76 -16.10
N GLU A 43 -31.32 -24.87 -16.69
CA GLU A 43 -31.79 -26.04 -15.93
C GLU A 43 -30.70 -26.56 -14.98
N LEU A 44 -29.44 -26.60 -15.45
CA LEU A 44 -28.32 -27.02 -14.62
C LEU A 44 -28.09 -26.08 -13.44
N GLN A 45 -28.17 -24.76 -13.66
CA GLN A 45 -28.05 -23.76 -12.60
C GLN A 45 -29.14 -23.96 -11.55
N ASP A 46 -30.39 -24.13 -11.97
CA ASP A 46 -31.51 -24.34 -11.06
C ASP A 46 -31.34 -25.62 -10.23
N ARG A 47 -30.81 -26.70 -10.83
CA ARG A 47 -30.51 -27.95 -10.11
C ARG A 47 -29.39 -27.80 -9.11
N LEU A 48 -28.29 -27.11 -9.48
CA LEU A 48 -27.11 -26.90 -8.63
C LEU A 48 -27.33 -25.88 -7.50
N THR A 49 -28.30 -24.97 -7.65
CA THR A 49 -28.60 -23.94 -6.65
C THR A 49 -29.89 -24.16 -5.89
N GLY A 50 -30.78 -25.00 -6.43
CA GLY A 50 -32.07 -25.33 -5.85
C GLY A 50 -32.00 -26.28 -4.65
N PRO A 51 -33.16 -26.63 -4.10
CA PRO A 51 -33.27 -27.54 -2.94
C PRO A 51 -32.62 -28.90 -3.19
N THR A 52 -32.70 -29.42 -4.42
CA THR A 52 -32.16 -30.74 -4.80
C THR A 52 -30.64 -30.85 -4.70
N ALA A 53 -29.91 -29.72 -4.69
CA ALA A 53 -28.47 -29.71 -4.44
C ALA A 53 -28.11 -29.90 -2.95
N ARG A 54 -29.10 -29.93 -2.06
CA ARG A 54 -28.92 -30.09 -0.61
C ARG A 54 -29.28 -31.47 -0.09
N ASP A 55 -29.77 -32.34 -0.97
CA ASP A 55 -30.13 -33.72 -0.63
C ASP A 55 -28.86 -34.58 -0.53
N ASP A 56 -28.86 -35.61 0.31
CA ASP A 56 -27.69 -36.51 0.46
C ASP A 56 -27.33 -37.23 -0.85
N ALA A 57 -28.30 -37.38 -1.77
CA ALA A 57 -28.10 -37.91 -3.11
C ALA A 57 -27.49 -36.90 -4.10
N ALA A 58 -27.35 -35.63 -3.71
CA ALA A 58 -26.80 -34.58 -4.57
C ALA A 58 -25.33 -34.81 -4.91
N ASP A 59 -24.56 -35.39 -3.98
CA ASP A 59 -23.15 -35.70 -4.19
C ASP A 59 -22.94 -36.67 -5.36
N THR A 60 -23.89 -37.60 -5.60
CA THR A 60 -23.83 -38.61 -6.67
C THR A 60 -23.73 -37.98 -8.07
N TRP A 61 -24.49 -36.92 -8.33
CA TRP A 61 -24.51 -36.29 -9.66
C TRP A 61 -23.72 -34.97 -9.72
N THR A 62 -23.55 -34.28 -8.58
CA THR A 62 -22.86 -32.99 -8.55
C THR A 62 -21.38 -33.13 -8.91
N ASP A 63 -20.66 -34.09 -8.32
CA ASP A 63 -19.23 -34.26 -8.61
C ASP A 63 -18.93 -34.69 -10.05
N PRO A 64 -19.68 -35.63 -10.66
CA PRO A 64 -19.56 -35.94 -12.08
C PRO A 64 -19.86 -34.73 -12.98
N VAL A 65 -20.89 -33.93 -12.66
CA VAL A 65 -21.17 -32.67 -13.38
C VAL A 65 -19.97 -31.74 -13.32
N TRP A 66 -19.42 -31.50 -12.12
CA TRP A 66 -18.25 -30.62 -11.97
C TRP A 66 -17.00 -31.19 -12.65
N THR A 67 -16.85 -32.51 -12.70
CA THR A 67 -15.78 -33.18 -13.45
C THR A 67 -15.91 -32.91 -14.94
N TYR A 68 -17.12 -33.04 -15.51
CA TYR A 68 -17.40 -32.69 -16.90
C TYR A 68 -17.12 -31.21 -17.19
N LEU A 69 -17.59 -30.31 -16.31
CA LEU A 69 -17.37 -28.87 -16.45
C LEU A 69 -15.87 -28.52 -16.45
N VAL A 70 -15.09 -29.13 -15.57
CA VAL A 70 -13.62 -28.93 -15.53
C VAL A 70 -12.95 -29.44 -16.80
N ASP A 71 -13.31 -30.62 -17.31
CA ASP A 71 -12.75 -31.14 -18.56
C ASP A 71 -13.06 -30.23 -19.76
N ARG A 72 -14.29 -29.73 -19.86
CA ARG A 72 -14.69 -28.75 -20.88
C ARG A 72 -13.96 -27.43 -20.74
N ALA A 73 -13.89 -26.89 -19.52
CA ALA A 73 -13.23 -25.62 -19.21
C ALA A 73 -11.73 -25.62 -19.53
N ARG A 74 -11.06 -26.77 -19.43
CA ARG A 74 -9.66 -26.93 -19.84
C ARG A 74 -9.46 -26.83 -21.35
N LYS A 75 -10.48 -27.16 -22.14
CA LYS A 75 -10.42 -27.20 -23.61
C LYS A 75 -10.97 -25.92 -24.25
N GLN A 76 -11.89 -25.23 -23.57
CA GLN A 76 -12.67 -24.14 -24.13
C GLN A 76 -12.82 -23.00 -23.10
N PRO A 77 -12.32 -21.78 -23.38
CA PRO A 77 -12.36 -20.66 -22.45
C PRO A 77 -13.77 -20.29 -21.96
N LEU A 78 -14.78 -20.39 -22.82
CA LEU A 78 -16.18 -20.11 -22.46
C LEU A 78 -16.66 -20.95 -21.27
N TRP A 79 -16.22 -22.21 -21.18
CA TRP A 79 -16.61 -23.12 -20.11
C TRP A 79 -15.96 -22.77 -18.76
N VAL A 80 -14.86 -22.01 -18.75
CA VAL A 80 -14.31 -21.42 -17.51
C VAL A 80 -15.30 -20.40 -16.95
N THR A 81 -15.83 -19.51 -17.81
CA THR A 81 -16.82 -18.50 -17.43
C THR A 81 -18.13 -19.14 -16.95
N ILE A 82 -18.64 -20.13 -17.68
CA ILE A 82 -19.84 -20.90 -17.29
C ILE A 82 -19.63 -21.57 -15.93
N SER A 83 -18.49 -22.25 -15.74
CA SER A 83 -18.17 -22.91 -14.48
C SER A 83 -18.07 -21.92 -13.32
N ALA A 84 -17.46 -20.76 -13.53
CA ALA A 84 -17.38 -19.71 -12.53
C ALA A 84 -18.77 -19.13 -12.17
N ALA A 85 -19.64 -18.97 -13.16
CA ALA A 85 -21.01 -18.51 -12.96
C ALA A 85 -21.85 -19.52 -12.15
N LEU A 86 -21.77 -20.81 -12.48
CA LEU A 86 -22.43 -21.87 -11.72
C LEU A 86 -21.88 -21.98 -10.28
N ALA A 87 -20.61 -21.62 -10.06
CA ALA A 87 -19.97 -21.59 -8.74
C ALA A 87 -20.25 -20.32 -7.93
N LEU A 88 -21.03 -19.36 -8.44
CA LEU A 88 -21.25 -18.06 -7.79
C LEU A 88 -21.67 -18.14 -6.32
N PRO A 89 -22.57 -19.05 -5.88
CA PRO A 89 -22.91 -19.15 -4.47
C PRO A 89 -21.69 -19.46 -3.58
N GLY A 90 -20.84 -20.39 -4.03
CA GLY A 90 -19.60 -20.76 -3.34
C GLY A 90 -18.56 -19.63 -3.35
N LEU A 91 -18.40 -18.96 -4.49
CA LEU A 91 -17.49 -17.83 -4.64
C LEU A 91 -17.93 -16.61 -3.83
N ARG A 92 -19.22 -16.29 -3.78
CA ARG A 92 -19.79 -15.23 -2.92
C ARG A 92 -19.53 -15.50 -1.45
N ASN A 93 -19.64 -16.76 -1.02
CA ASN A 93 -19.31 -17.13 0.35
C ASN A 93 -17.80 -17.01 0.62
N ALA A 94 -16.95 -17.45 -0.32
CA ALA A 94 -15.50 -17.30 -0.23
C ALA A 94 -15.07 -15.84 -0.10
N THR A 95 -15.59 -14.95 -0.96
CA THR A 95 -15.25 -13.52 -0.93
C THR A 95 -15.79 -12.85 0.32
N LYS A 96 -17.04 -13.11 0.72
CA LYS A 96 -17.62 -12.61 1.98
C LYS A 96 -16.71 -12.93 3.18
N ARG A 97 -16.22 -14.16 3.28
CA ARG A 97 -15.30 -14.58 4.36
C ARG A 97 -13.99 -13.81 4.36
N VAL A 98 -13.45 -13.48 3.18
CA VAL A 98 -12.22 -12.68 3.07
C VAL A 98 -12.50 -11.22 3.40
N THR A 99 -13.60 -10.65 2.93
CA THR A 99 -13.99 -9.26 3.24
C THR A 99 -14.07 -8.99 4.73
N TRP A 100 -14.55 -9.95 5.54
CA TRP A 100 -14.60 -9.81 7.01
C TRP A 100 -13.23 -9.69 7.69
N ILE A 101 -12.17 -10.23 7.08
CA ILE A 101 -10.81 -10.22 7.64
C ILE A 101 -9.85 -9.32 6.87
N ALA A 102 -10.32 -8.70 5.79
CA ALA A 102 -9.52 -7.83 4.95
C ALA A 102 -9.36 -6.45 5.60
N PRO A 103 -8.28 -5.72 5.27
CA PRO A 103 -8.14 -4.33 5.71
C PRO A 103 -9.33 -3.46 5.26
N PRO A 104 -9.67 -2.40 6.02
CA PRO A 104 -10.79 -1.51 5.68
C PRO A 104 -10.71 -0.86 4.29
N TRP A 105 -9.49 -0.70 3.75
CA TRP A 105 -9.22 -0.12 2.44
C TRP A 105 -9.13 -1.16 1.31
N ALA A 106 -9.35 -2.44 1.58
CA ALA A 106 -9.35 -3.46 0.54
C ALA A 106 -10.61 -3.32 -0.32
N GLU A 107 -10.43 -3.16 -1.62
CA GLU A 107 -11.55 -3.02 -2.54
C GLU A 107 -12.26 -4.36 -2.76
N ARG A 108 -13.59 -4.34 -2.69
CA ARG A 108 -14.42 -5.53 -2.93
C ARG A 108 -14.19 -6.10 -4.33
N ALA A 109 -14.01 -5.23 -5.33
CA ALA A 109 -13.77 -5.64 -6.72
C ALA A 109 -12.50 -6.48 -6.83
N ASP A 110 -11.39 -6.07 -6.20
CA ASP A 110 -10.14 -6.81 -6.24
C ASP A 110 -10.19 -8.16 -5.50
N ILE A 111 -10.91 -8.23 -4.38
CA ILE A 111 -11.15 -9.49 -3.65
C ILE A 111 -11.92 -10.46 -4.56
N GLU A 112 -12.96 -9.98 -5.23
CA GLU A 112 -13.75 -10.77 -6.17
C GLU A 112 -12.94 -11.21 -7.39
N ALA A 113 -12.14 -10.31 -7.98
CA ALA A 113 -11.26 -10.61 -9.10
C ALA A 113 -10.21 -11.66 -8.73
N SER A 114 -9.60 -11.53 -7.55
CA SER A 114 -8.62 -12.49 -7.02
C SER A 114 -9.25 -13.86 -6.78
N ALA A 115 -10.50 -13.90 -6.27
CA ALA A 115 -11.22 -15.15 -6.10
C ALA A 115 -11.52 -15.85 -7.44
N LEU A 116 -11.93 -15.09 -8.45
CA LEU A 116 -12.16 -15.61 -9.81
C LEU A 116 -10.86 -16.11 -10.44
N ALA A 117 -9.76 -15.39 -10.28
CA ALA A 117 -8.44 -15.80 -10.76
C ALA A 117 -7.99 -17.11 -10.10
N GLY A 118 -8.15 -17.25 -8.78
CA GLY A 118 -7.86 -18.48 -8.06
C GLY A 118 -8.73 -19.66 -8.49
N PHE A 119 -10.02 -19.41 -8.77
CA PHE A 119 -10.93 -20.42 -9.29
C PHE A 119 -10.52 -20.90 -10.69
N ALA A 120 -10.21 -19.96 -11.59
CA ALA A 120 -9.77 -20.26 -12.95
C ALA A 120 -8.43 -21.01 -12.97
N ALA A 121 -7.46 -20.60 -12.14
CA ALA A 121 -6.22 -21.33 -11.95
C ALA A 121 -6.46 -22.74 -11.38
N GLY A 122 -7.43 -22.86 -10.46
CA GLY A 122 -7.88 -24.13 -9.91
C GLY A 122 -8.39 -25.10 -10.98
N ILE A 123 -9.16 -24.64 -11.96
CA ILE A 123 -9.65 -25.48 -13.07
C ILE A 123 -8.50 -26.17 -13.81
N ALA A 124 -7.41 -25.44 -14.08
CA ALA A 124 -6.26 -25.98 -14.80
C ALA A 124 -5.54 -27.10 -14.02
N GLN A 125 -5.57 -27.07 -12.68
CA GLN A 125 -4.70 -27.90 -11.83
C GLN A 125 -5.43 -28.95 -10.99
N ILE A 126 -6.74 -28.80 -10.76
CA ILE A 126 -7.45 -29.62 -9.78
C ILE A 126 -7.59 -31.07 -10.24
N SER A 127 -7.29 -32.02 -9.36
CA SER A 127 -7.64 -33.43 -9.59
C SER A 127 -9.15 -33.62 -9.49
N THR A 128 -9.76 -34.18 -10.54
CA THR A 128 -11.18 -34.53 -10.65
C THR A 128 -11.51 -35.92 -10.10
N VAL A 129 -10.50 -36.72 -9.74
CA VAL A 129 -10.69 -38.06 -9.14
C VAL A 129 -11.14 -37.97 -7.69
N ARG A 130 -10.81 -36.87 -7.01
CA ARG A 130 -11.17 -36.65 -5.61
C ARG A 130 -12.51 -35.92 -5.51
N ALA A 131 -13.34 -36.36 -4.57
CA ALA A 131 -14.65 -35.81 -4.30
C ALA A 131 -14.65 -34.30 -3.97
N HIS A 132 -15.84 -33.72 -4.04
CA HIS A 132 -16.22 -32.33 -3.79
C HIS A 132 -15.46 -31.33 -4.67
N VAL A 133 -15.48 -31.57 -5.99
CA VAL A 133 -14.71 -30.80 -6.98
C VAL A 133 -15.03 -29.30 -6.89
N CYS A 134 -16.32 -28.94 -6.86
CA CYS A 134 -16.76 -27.54 -6.73
C CYS A 134 -16.26 -26.87 -5.45
N ARG A 135 -16.39 -27.55 -4.32
CA ARG A 135 -15.97 -27.02 -3.01
C ARG A 135 -14.48 -26.72 -3.01
N ARG A 136 -13.68 -27.62 -3.58
CA ARG A 136 -12.23 -27.47 -3.69
C ARG A 136 -11.83 -26.37 -4.68
N LEU A 137 -12.57 -26.20 -5.78
CA LEU A 137 -12.39 -25.06 -6.69
C LEU A 137 -12.71 -23.72 -6.01
N CYS A 138 -13.84 -23.62 -5.32
CA CYS A 138 -14.20 -22.43 -4.54
C CYS A 138 -13.16 -22.16 -3.43
N HIS A 139 -12.55 -23.21 -2.87
CA HIS A 139 -11.45 -23.07 -1.92
C HIS A 139 -10.19 -22.49 -2.57
N GLN A 140 -9.87 -22.81 -3.84
CA GLN A 140 -8.78 -22.14 -4.56
C GLN A 140 -9.07 -20.64 -4.73
N GLY A 141 -10.31 -20.28 -5.05
CA GLY A 141 -10.73 -18.87 -5.06
C GLY A 141 -10.55 -18.19 -3.70
N TYR A 142 -10.97 -18.85 -2.61
CA TYR A 142 -10.73 -18.34 -1.25
C TYR A 142 -9.23 -18.16 -0.94
N ILE A 143 -8.38 -19.12 -1.30
CA ILE A 143 -6.93 -19.04 -1.08
C ILE A 143 -6.35 -17.82 -1.80
N ALA A 144 -6.70 -17.62 -3.08
CA ALA A 144 -6.20 -16.50 -3.87
C ALA A 144 -6.67 -15.15 -3.33
N ALA A 145 -7.96 -15.00 -3.02
CA ALA A 145 -8.50 -13.78 -2.41
C ALA A 145 -7.85 -13.47 -1.05
N ARG A 146 -7.59 -14.51 -0.23
CA ARG A 146 -6.89 -14.35 1.04
C ARG A 146 -5.41 -14.00 0.86
N ALA A 147 -4.75 -14.52 -0.17
CA ALA A 147 -3.38 -14.17 -0.50
C ALA A 147 -3.29 -12.68 -0.87
N TYR A 148 -4.16 -12.19 -1.76
CA TYR A 148 -4.28 -10.77 -2.09
C TYR A 148 -4.46 -9.88 -0.84
N SER A 149 -5.42 -10.24 0.03
CA SER A 149 -5.65 -9.48 1.27
C SER A 149 -4.42 -9.43 2.19
N ARG A 150 -3.63 -10.52 2.26
CA ARG A 150 -2.37 -10.55 3.01
C ARG A 150 -1.29 -9.72 2.36
N GLU A 151 -1.23 -9.71 1.03
CA GLU A 151 -0.29 -8.88 0.27
C GLU A 151 -0.56 -7.40 0.47
N LEU A 152 -1.82 -6.95 0.49
CA LEU A 152 -2.17 -5.58 0.84
C LEU A 152 -1.62 -5.18 2.22
N VAL A 153 -1.83 -6.02 3.25
CA VAL A 153 -1.29 -5.75 4.60
C VAL A 153 0.24 -5.68 4.58
N ARG A 154 0.90 -6.59 3.86
CA ARG A 154 2.37 -6.61 3.75
C ARG A 154 2.89 -5.36 3.05
N TYR A 155 2.26 -4.97 1.95
CA TYR A 155 2.60 -3.77 1.18
C TYR A 155 2.43 -2.51 2.04
N THR A 156 1.31 -2.37 2.76
CA THR A 156 1.13 -1.25 3.69
C THR A 156 2.21 -1.25 4.79
N LYS A 157 2.54 -2.43 5.36
CA LYS A 157 3.61 -2.52 6.36
C LYS A 157 4.98 -2.15 5.79
N SER A 158 5.29 -2.51 4.55
CA SER A 158 6.57 -2.13 3.93
C SER A 158 6.66 -0.63 3.67
N LEU A 159 5.55 0.05 3.36
CA LEU A 159 5.52 1.51 3.24
C LEU A 159 5.76 2.23 4.58
N VAL A 160 5.41 1.61 5.70
CA VAL A 160 5.60 2.14 7.06
C VAL A 160 6.95 1.68 7.66
N SER A 161 7.79 0.97 6.89
CA SER A 161 9.14 0.63 7.33
C SER A 161 9.92 1.90 7.68
N ALA A 162 10.60 1.88 8.84
CA ALA A 162 11.38 3.01 9.36
C ALA A 162 12.49 3.50 8.39
N GLU A 163 12.83 2.69 7.37
CA GLU A 163 13.75 3.06 6.29
C GLU A 163 13.22 4.19 5.38
N PHE A 164 11.89 4.37 5.27
CA PHE A 164 11.26 5.40 4.44
C PHE A 164 10.52 6.48 5.25
N ALA A 165 10.72 6.52 6.58
CA ALA A 165 10.21 7.62 7.38
C ALA A 165 10.97 8.90 7.01
N SER A 166 10.23 9.95 6.61
CA SER A 166 10.78 11.31 6.59
C SER A 166 11.30 11.64 7.97
N ARG A 167 12.62 11.58 8.15
CA ARG A 167 13.27 12.14 9.32
C ARG A 167 13.14 13.66 9.18
N PRO A 168 12.69 14.39 10.21
CA PRO A 168 12.78 15.84 10.16
C PRO A 168 14.21 16.21 9.77
N PRO A 169 14.42 17.22 8.89
CA PRO A 169 15.76 17.68 8.58
C PRO A 169 16.49 17.91 9.89
N GLN A 170 17.76 17.48 9.96
CA GLN A 170 18.56 17.73 11.16
C GLN A 170 18.40 19.21 11.52
N PRO A 171 17.98 19.54 12.76
CA PRO A 171 17.84 20.93 13.14
C PRO A 171 19.17 21.60 12.84
N GLN A 172 19.15 22.57 11.93
CA GLN A 172 20.31 23.38 11.62
C GLN A 172 20.65 24.11 12.92
N VAL A 173 21.60 23.59 13.68
CA VAL A 173 22.09 24.24 14.90
C VAL A 173 22.73 25.54 14.42
N GLY A 174 22.03 26.66 14.65
CA GLY A 174 22.39 28.06 14.43
C GLY A 174 23.43 28.37 13.36
N HIS A 175 23.04 29.10 12.30
CA HIS A 175 23.98 29.74 11.38
C HIS A 175 25.06 30.49 12.16
N VAL A 176 26.34 30.35 11.78
CA VAL A 176 27.47 30.92 12.55
C VAL A 176 27.34 32.43 12.75
N ASP A 177 26.71 33.13 11.80
CA ASP A 177 26.42 34.56 11.91
C ASP A 177 25.43 34.90 13.03
N LEU A 178 24.52 33.99 13.38
CA LEU A 178 23.62 34.18 14.52
C LEU A 178 24.41 34.13 15.84
N VAL A 179 25.44 33.29 15.91
CA VAL A 179 26.33 33.23 17.08
C VAL A 179 27.13 34.53 17.23
N LEU A 180 27.62 35.10 16.13
CA LEU A 180 28.29 36.40 16.14
C LEU A 180 27.32 37.53 16.51
N ALA A 181 26.08 37.50 15.98
CA ALA A 181 25.05 38.48 16.32
C ALA A 181 24.64 38.42 17.79
N ASP A 182 24.54 37.22 18.37
CA ASP A 182 24.26 37.04 19.80
C ASP A 182 25.43 37.53 20.66
N ALA A 183 26.68 37.25 20.26
CA ALA A 183 27.87 37.73 20.95
C ALA A 183 28.02 39.26 20.92
N ILE A 184 27.55 39.95 19.86
CA ILE A 184 27.44 41.41 19.82
C ILE A 184 26.36 41.89 20.78
N ARG A 185 25.17 41.25 20.77
CA ARG A 185 24.05 41.64 21.64
C ARG A 185 24.37 41.49 23.12
N GLU A 186 25.18 40.50 23.47
CA GLU A 186 25.70 40.29 24.82
C GLU A 186 27.01 41.04 25.09
N GLU A 187 27.43 41.92 24.18
CA GLU A 187 28.61 42.80 24.30
C GLU A 187 29.94 42.05 24.53
N ILE A 188 30.01 40.78 24.12
CA ILE A 188 31.21 39.93 24.23
C ILE A 188 32.28 40.37 23.21
N ILE A 189 31.83 40.69 22.00
CA ILE A 189 32.64 41.22 20.91
C ILE A 189 31.97 42.46 20.31
N THR A 190 32.77 43.33 19.69
CA THR A 190 32.24 44.49 18.97
C THR A 190 31.81 44.13 17.55
N VAL A 191 31.05 45.03 16.90
CA VAL A 191 30.68 44.89 15.48
C VAL A 191 31.92 44.75 14.59
N ASP A 192 32.93 45.61 14.77
CA ASP A 192 34.20 45.53 14.02
C ASP A 192 34.95 44.21 14.25
N GLU A 193 34.84 43.63 15.45
CA GLU A 193 35.47 42.35 15.77
C GLU A 193 34.72 41.18 15.14
N ALA A 194 33.39 41.26 15.10
CA ALA A 194 32.55 40.29 14.41
C ALA A 194 32.75 40.34 12.89
N ASP A 195 32.87 41.53 12.31
CA ASP A 195 33.20 41.76 10.89
C ASP A 195 34.59 41.19 10.54
N LEU A 196 35.60 41.50 11.36
CA LEU A 196 36.95 40.94 11.23
C LEU A 196 36.97 39.40 11.32
N ILE A 197 36.16 38.81 12.19
CA ILE A 197 36.04 37.36 12.32
C ILE A 197 35.29 36.77 11.13
N GLY A 198 34.14 37.33 10.76
CA GLY A 198 33.29 36.87 9.65
C GLY A 198 34.06 36.83 8.34
N THR A 199 34.62 37.98 7.95
CA THR A 199 35.39 38.12 6.71
C THR A 199 36.62 37.21 6.65
N THR A 200 37.36 37.06 7.76
CA THR A 200 38.63 36.31 7.73
C THR A 200 38.52 34.83 8.09
N ARG A 201 37.47 34.39 8.79
CA ARG A 201 37.27 32.99 9.20
C ARG A 201 36.12 32.29 8.49
N LEU A 202 35.05 33.02 8.17
CA LEU A 202 33.87 32.46 7.50
C LEU A 202 33.99 32.64 5.98
N ASP A 203 34.39 33.83 5.52
CA ASP A 203 34.51 34.14 4.10
C ASP A 203 35.90 33.84 3.51
N GLY A 204 36.86 33.47 4.37
CA GLY A 204 38.20 33.04 3.95
C GLY A 204 39.10 34.17 3.41
N GLN A 205 38.75 35.45 3.61
CA GLN A 205 39.58 36.58 3.21
C GLN A 205 40.92 36.56 3.95
N ARG A 206 42.01 36.86 3.24
CA ARG A 206 43.34 36.94 3.86
C ARG A 206 43.39 38.12 4.83
N LEU A 207 43.91 37.88 6.03
CA LEU A 207 44.01 38.90 7.08
C LEU A 207 44.78 40.16 6.68
N GLY A 208 45.77 40.03 5.78
CA GLY A 208 46.53 41.18 5.26
C GLY A 208 45.68 42.10 4.38
N ASP A 209 44.78 41.52 3.59
CA ASP A 209 43.89 42.26 2.69
C ASP A 209 42.82 42.99 3.51
N TYR A 210 42.26 42.33 4.53
CA TYR A 210 41.38 42.97 5.51
C TYR A 210 42.08 44.11 6.25
N ALA A 211 43.30 43.88 6.77
CA ALA A 211 44.03 44.90 7.51
C ALA A 211 44.28 46.15 6.64
N THR A 212 44.65 45.96 5.38
CA THR A 212 44.87 47.07 4.43
C THR A 212 43.58 47.84 4.17
N ALA A 213 42.46 47.15 3.93
CA ALA A 213 41.16 47.77 3.67
C ALA A 213 40.63 48.59 4.87
N HIS A 214 40.97 48.19 6.09
CA HIS A 214 40.51 48.84 7.33
C HIS A 214 41.56 49.73 8.00
N GLY A 215 42.65 50.08 7.30
CA GLY A 215 43.68 50.99 7.82
C GLY A 215 44.48 50.44 9.01
N LEU A 216 44.53 49.13 9.18
CA LEU A 216 45.24 48.43 10.24
C LEU A 216 46.56 47.85 9.73
N THR A 217 47.54 47.73 10.63
CA THR A 217 48.69 46.87 10.35
C THR A 217 48.29 45.40 10.51
N ARG A 218 48.87 44.50 9.70
CA ARG A 218 48.59 43.06 9.81
C ARG A 218 48.80 42.51 11.23
N PRO A 219 49.84 42.89 12.00
CA PRO A 219 49.98 42.46 13.39
C PRO A 219 48.87 42.99 14.31
N ALA A 220 48.40 44.23 14.11
CA ALA A 220 47.30 44.79 14.89
C ALA A 220 45.97 44.04 14.61
N ALA A 221 45.69 43.73 13.35
CA ALA A 221 44.52 42.92 12.97
C ALA A 221 44.60 41.49 13.55
N ASP A 222 45.78 40.85 13.53
CA ASP A 222 45.98 39.53 14.13
C ASP A 222 45.78 39.54 15.65
N HIS A 223 46.34 40.53 16.34
CA HIS A 223 46.15 40.70 17.78
C HIS A 223 44.67 40.90 18.13
N ARG A 224 43.99 41.79 17.40
CA ARG A 224 42.56 42.10 17.61
C ARG A 224 41.69 40.87 17.37
N ARG A 225 41.91 40.15 16.27
CA ARG A 225 41.18 38.91 15.96
C ARG A 225 41.38 37.85 17.03
N ARG A 226 42.61 37.60 17.45
CA ARG A 226 42.91 36.61 18.51
C ARG A 226 42.27 36.98 19.85
N ALA A 227 42.24 38.26 20.20
CA ALA A 227 41.59 38.73 21.43
C ALA A 227 40.08 38.51 21.39
N ALA A 228 39.44 38.81 20.26
CA ALA A 228 38.02 38.57 20.03
C ALA A 228 37.67 37.07 20.01
N GLU A 229 38.44 36.25 19.29
CA GLU A 229 38.28 34.79 19.25
C GLU A 229 38.40 34.17 20.66
N ARG A 230 39.34 34.64 21.50
CA ARG A 230 39.47 34.16 22.89
C ARG A 230 38.24 34.48 23.73
N ARG A 231 37.69 35.69 23.61
CA ARG A 231 36.44 36.08 24.30
C ARG A 231 35.27 35.22 23.83
N LEU A 232 35.15 35.00 22.52
CA LEU A 232 34.10 34.17 21.94
C LEU A 232 34.18 32.71 22.43
N VAL A 233 35.37 32.11 22.47
CA VAL A 233 35.59 30.76 22.99
C VAL A 233 35.24 30.67 24.49
N ALA A 234 35.60 31.68 25.28
CA ALA A 234 35.25 31.71 26.71
C ALA A 234 33.74 31.78 26.93
N TRP A 235 33.03 32.55 26.10
CA TRP A 235 31.58 32.70 26.13
C TRP A 235 30.83 31.45 25.64
N LEU A 236 31.35 30.73 24.64
CA LEU A 236 30.75 29.52 24.11
C LEU A 236 30.91 28.28 25.01
N ARG A 237 31.97 28.21 25.81
CA ARG A 237 32.25 27.03 26.67
C ARG A 237 31.12 26.70 27.67
N PRO A 238 30.52 27.68 28.38
CA PRO A 238 29.34 27.45 29.21
C PRO A 238 28.08 27.02 28.42
N MET A 239 27.95 27.44 27.16
CA MET A 239 26.78 27.15 26.31
C MET A 239 26.78 25.75 25.68
N GLY A 240 27.86 24.99 25.85
CA GLY A 240 27.98 23.60 25.38
C GLY A 240 27.10 22.59 26.12
N GLY A 241 26.31 23.03 27.10
CA GLY A 241 25.27 22.24 27.76
C GLY A 241 23.92 22.97 27.70
N THR A 242 23.04 22.52 26.81
CA THR A 242 21.64 22.97 26.68
C THR A 242 21.45 24.33 25.98
N VAL A 243 21.31 24.30 24.65
CA VAL A 243 20.74 25.41 23.87
C VAL A 243 19.22 25.38 24.06
N GLU A 244 18.74 25.95 25.16
CA GLU A 244 17.32 26.23 25.33
C GLU A 244 17.02 27.60 24.68
N ARG A 245 16.16 27.57 23.67
CA ARG A 245 15.77 28.73 22.85
C ARG A 245 15.24 29.86 23.75
N ARG A 246 15.97 30.98 23.85
CA ARG A 246 15.35 32.28 24.16
C ARG A 246 14.59 32.75 22.92
N THR A 247 13.33 32.33 22.80
CA THR A 247 12.37 32.99 21.92
C THR A 247 12.09 34.38 22.49
N CYS A 248 12.77 35.41 21.98
CA CYS A 248 12.23 36.77 22.07
C CYS A 248 11.01 36.82 21.15
N SER A 249 9.83 36.72 21.77
CA SER A 249 8.56 37.06 21.14
C SER A 249 8.62 38.52 20.71
N LEU A 250 8.71 38.75 19.41
CA LEU A 250 8.19 39.97 18.81
C LEU A 250 6.66 39.98 18.98
N ASP A 251 6.12 41.16 19.17
CA ASP A 251 4.69 41.56 19.11
C ASP A 251 3.88 41.55 20.42
N ALA A 252 3.88 42.71 21.07
CA ALA A 252 2.65 43.37 21.55
C ALA A 252 2.90 44.89 21.68
N LEU A 253 2.56 45.65 20.64
CA LEU A 253 2.38 47.10 20.70
C LEU A 253 1.11 47.43 21.49
N PRO A 254 1.08 48.52 22.29
CA PRO A 254 -0.11 48.96 23.00
C PRO A 254 -1.06 49.73 22.08
N GLY A 255 -2.34 49.40 22.13
CA GLY A 255 -3.42 50.13 21.50
C GLY A 255 -4.51 50.46 22.52
N GLN A 256 -4.69 51.77 22.72
CA GLN A 256 -5.66 52.51 23.57
C GLN A 256 -5.26 52.77 25.02
#